data_AF-W2TIC7-F1
#
_entry.id   AF-W2TIC7-F1
#
_cell.length_a   1.000
_cell.length_b   1.000
_cell.length_c   1.000
_cell.angle_alpha   90.00
_cell.angle_beta   90.00
_cell.angle_gamma   90.00
#
_symmetry.space_group_name_H-M   'P 1'
#
loop_
_entity.id
_entity.type
_entity.pdbx_description
1 polymer ?
#
loop_
_entity_poly.entity_id
_entity_poly.type
_entity_poly.pdbx_seq_one_letter_code
_entity_poly.pdbx_strand_id
1 'polypeptide(L)'
;NLVSHQVFTAGDPAAAEARAHRVVEAHFSQQRQTHVPIETRGCAAVWDAGRGHLTFHVGTQVPHPLRTQLATRLLLDESQVTVISPDVGGSFGQKIALYRGELTVAALARELRRPVRWREDRLENLTAAANSREDFCRTRAAVDAHGTLLSLTLELREDFGAYCFFPANYLARVVAMIVTGPYRISDYAYDVKIALSNKCGNAPMRAPMSITSWVMEGTMEAIARELGLDPVEVRRRNLIAPHELPYRTPTGERLEDITPGETFEGVLRAIDYEAFRMRQRDARMRGHYLGLGLCNVVEPTTYGSRFYKASGIPGSGHEASWVRIEPGGMVNASVGLGPSGQGYEGCGADRHDDIEPGARERALRVRRRPRYRDARRPGIGRRRGRARGQIVDHGRRRGGGA
;
A
#
# COMPACT_ATOMS: atom_id res chain seq x y z
N ASN A 1 3.57 13.70 -22.89
CA ASN A 1 2.64 13.02 -21.95
C ASN A 1 3.36 12.46 -20.71
N LEU A 2 4.63 12.82 -20.44
CA LEU A 2 5.34 12.40 -19.22
C LEU A 2 4.85 13.24 -18.03
N VAL A 3 4.30 12.60 -17.00
CA VAL A 3 3.77 13.27 -15.80
C VAL A 3 4.77 13.27 -14.64
N SER A 4 5.69 12.31 -14.61
CA SER A 4 6.77 12.27 -13.62
C SER A 4 8.03 11.65 -14.22
N HIS A 5 9.19 12.17 -13.80
CA HIS A 5 10.50 11.63 -14.08
C HIS A 5 11.35 11.77 -12.81
N GLN A 6 11.92 10.67 -12.34
CA GLN A 6 12.74 10.63 -11.13
C GLN A 6 13.99 9.81 -11.38
N VAL A 7 15.13 10.36 -10.97
CA VAL A 7 16.42 9.70 -11.00
C VAL A 7 17.01 9.64 -9.61
N PHE A 8 17.75 8.58 -9.33
CA PHE A 8 18.42 8.37 -8.05
C PHE A 8 19.69 7.56 -8.24
N THR A 9 20.70 7.86 -7.43
CA THR A 9 21.95 7.12 -7.36
C THR A 9 22.40 7.03 -5.91
N ALA A 10 22.80 5.83 -5.49
CA ALA A 10 23.50 5.53 -4.26
C ALA A 10 24.78 4.74 -4.58
N GLY A 11 25.88 5.08 -3.90
CA GLY A 11 27.20 4.51 -4.19
C GLY A 11 27.75 4.97 -5.55
N ASP A 12 28.55 4.12 -6.19
CA ASP A 12 29.10 4.32 -7.53
C ASP A 12 28.84 3.09 -8.44
N PRO A 13 27.61 2.96 -8.97
CA PRO A 13 27.26 1.87 -9.89
C PRO A 13 28.13 1.81 -11.15
N ALA A 14 28.63 2.95 -11.62
CA ALA A 14 29.47 3.02 -12.81
C ALA A 14 30.85 2.40 -12.55
N ALA A 15 31.49 2.71 -11.42
CA ALA A 15 32.73 2.08 -11.01
C ALA A 15 32.55 0.57 -10.74
N ALA A 16 31.38 0.15 -10.26
CA ALA A 16 31.06 -1.26 -10.08
C ALA A 16 30.89 -2.01 -11.42
N GLU A 17 30.18 -1.41 -12.38
CA GLU A 17 30.07 -1.95 -13.74
C GLU A 17 31.44 -2.07 -14.42
N ALA A 18 32.32 -1.07 -14.26
CA ALA A 18 33.65 -1.06 -14.89
C ALA A 18 34.60 -2.17 -14.39
N ARG A 19 34.45 -2.60 -13.13
CA ARG A 19 35.27 -3.68 -12.51
C ARG A 19 34.60 -5.05 -12.52
N ALA A 20 33.38 -5.15 -13.06
CA ALA A 20 32.60 -6.37 -13.00
C ALA A 20 33.18 -7.47 -13.90
N HIS A 21 32.97 -8.72 -13.52
CA HIS A 21 33.25 -9.84 -14.42
C HIS A 21 32.26 -9.85 -15.60
N ARG A 22 30.98 -9.58 -15.30
CA ARG A 22 29.89 -9.45 -16.26
C ARG A 22 28.90 -8.38 -15.82
N VAL A 23 28.24 -7.75 -16.80
CA VAL A 23 27.05 -6.93 -16.58
C VAL A 23 25.88 -7.64 -17.26
N VAL A 24 24.92 -8.10 -16.47
CA VAL A 24 23.78 -8.88 -16.94
C VAL A 24 22.59 -7.95 -17.13
N GLU A 25 22.05 -7.89 -18.35
CA GLU A 25 20.86 -7.11 -18.66
C GLU A 25 19.62 -8.01 -18.73
N ALA A 26 18.53 -7.59 -18.09
CA ALA A 26 17.25 -8.29 -18.16
C ALA A 26 16.08 -7.31 -18.33
N HIS A 27 15.06 -7.75 -19.08
CA HIS A 27 13.85 -6.98 -19.33
C HIS A 27 12.62 -7.68 -18.76
N PHE A 28 11.77 -6.91 -18.10
CA PHE A 28 10.52 -7.39 -17.53
C PHE A 28 9.39 -6.49 -17.98
N SER A 29 8.25 -7.08 -18.25
CA SER A 29 7.01 -6.34 -18.46
C SER A 29 5.88 -7.00 -17.68
N GLN A 30 5.04 -6.18 -17.09
CA GLN A 30 3.80 -6.63 -16.48
C GLN A 30 2.65 -5.98 -17.23
N GLN A 31 1.83 -6.79 -17.90
CA GLN A 31 0.69 -6.31 -18.66
C GLN A 31 -0.33 -5.63 -17.75
N ARG A 32 -1.12 -4.74 -18.35
CA ARG A 32 -2.23 -4.09 -17.68
C ARG A 32 -3.25 -5.12 -17.20
N GLN A 33 -3.70 -4.97 -15.96
CA GLN A 33 -4.66 -5.86 -15.31
C GLN A 33 -5.76 -5.05 -14.63
N THR A 34 -6.83 -5.72 -14.21
CA THR A 34 -7.94 -5.11 -13.45
C THR A 34 -8.27 -5.96 -12.24
N HIS A 35 -8.88 -5.34 -11.24
CA HIS A 35 -9.07 -5.91 -9.89
C HIS A 35 -10.17 -6.97 -9.83
N VAL A 36 -11.16 -6.88 -10.73
CA VAL A 36 -12.32 -7.76 -10.86
C VAL A 36 -12.97 -8.16 -9.50
N PRO A 37 -13.32 -7.21 -8.61
CA PRO A 37 -14.10 -7.56 -7.42
C PRO A 37 -15.48 -8.09 -7.83
N ILE A 38 -15.98 -9.15 -7.18
CA ILE A 38 -17.26 -9.77 -7.56
C ILE A 38 -18.42 -8.76 -7.43
N GLU A 39 -18.38 -7.94 -6.39
CA GLU A 39 -19.19 -6.73 -6.28
C GLU A 39 -18.51 -5.58 -7.03
N THR A 40 -19.15 -5.06 -8.08
CA THR A 40 -18.72 -3.85 -8.77
C THR A 40 -18.84 -2.61 -7.89
N ARG A 41 -18.38 -1.44 -8.34
CA ARG A 41 -18.57 -0.20 -7.58
C ARG A 41 -20.03 0.22 -7.58
N GLY A 42 -20.42 0.90 -6.52
CA GLY A 42 -21.75 1.46 -6.39
C GLY A 42 -21.85 2.29 -5.12
N CYS A 43 -22.76 3.24 -5.14
CA CYS A 43 -23.01 4.11 -4.00
C CYS A 43 -24.46 4.60 -3.98
N ALA A 44 -24.87 5.10 -2.82
CA ALA A 44 -26.11 5.85 -2.65
C ALA A 44 -25.85 7.10 -1.81
N ALA A 45 -26.36 8.24 -2.27
CA ALA A 45 -26.23 9.52 -1.60
C ALA A 45 -27.61 10.04 -1.19
N VAL A 46 -27.71 10.56 0.03
CA VAL A 46 -28.90 11.21 0.58
C VAL A 46 -28.49 12.58 1.11
N TRP A 47 -29.10 13.63 0.59
CA TRP A 47 -28.89 15.00 1.09
C TRP A 47 -30.06 15.42 1.96
N ASP A 48 -29.79 15.75 3.22
CA ASP A 48 -30.73 16.40 4.12
C ASP A 48 -30.55 17.92 3.99
N ALA A 49 -31.49 18.58 3.30
CA ALA A 49 -31.44 20.03 3.09
C ALA A 49 -31.69 20.83 4.39
N GLY A 50 -32.43 20.27 5.36
CA GLY A 50 -32.71 20.94 6.62
C GLY A 50 -31.48 21.01 7.52
N ARG A 51 -30.64 19.96 7.49
CA ARG A 51 -29.36 19.92 8.24
C ARG A 51 -28.15 20.38 7.42
N GLY A 52 -28.29 20.46 6.10
CA GLY A 52 -27.16 20.65 5.19
C GLY A 52 -26.18 19.48 5.29
N HIS A 53 -26.68 18.24 5.32
CA HIS A 53 -25.90 17.05 5.64
C HIS A 53 -26.00 15.97 4.55
N LEU A 54 -24.85 15.45 4.11
CA LEU A 54 -24.75 14.36 3.15
C LEU A 54 -24.57 13.02 3.87
N THR A 55 -25.43 12.04 3.62
CA THR A 55 -25.19 10.64 3.98
C THR A 55 -24.85 9.84 2.73
N PHE A 56 -23.69 9.19 2.72
CA PHE A 56 -23.12 8.51 1.56
C PHE A 56 -22.80 7.05 1.89
N HIS A 57 -23.56 6.13 1.28
CA HIS A 57 -23.34 4.70 1.37
C HIS A 57 -22.46 4.26 0.21
N VAL A 58 -21.32 3.63 0.50
CA VAL A 58 -20.36 3.19 -0.54
C VAL A 58 -19.53 2.03 -0.02
N GLY A 59 -19.31 1.01 -0.85
CA GLY A 59 -18.34 -0.03 -0.54
C GLY A 59 -16.92 0.51 -0.71
N THR A 60 -16.22 0.82 0.37
CA THR A 60 -14.86 1.40 0.33
C THR A 60 -13.94 0.81 1.40
N GLN A 61 -12.64 0.75 1.09
CA GLN A 61 -11.59 0.36 2.03
C GLN A 61 -11.20 1.47 3.01
N VAL A 62 -11.50 2.73 2.66
CA VAL A 62 -10.99 3.91 3.38
C VAL A 62 -12.11 4.92 3.66
N PRO A 63 -13.14 4.56 4.45
CA PRO A 63 -14.32 5.41 4.66
C PRO A 63 -13.99 6.79 5.24
N HIS A 64 -13.00 6.88 6.13
CA HIS A 64 -12.60 8.16 6.74
C HIS A 64 -11.88 9.09 5.75
N PRO A 65 -10.82 8.65 5.03
CA PRO A 65 -10.26 9.43 3.93
C PRO A 65 -11.28 9.79 2.83
N LEU A 66 -12.23 8.90 2.53
CA LEU A 66 -13.27 9.18 1.54
C LEU A 66 -14.21 10.31 2.01
N ARG A 67 -14.57 10.34 3.31
CA ARG A 67 -15.33 11.43 3.92
C ARG A 67 -14.63 12.78 3.74
N THR A 68 -13.34 12.87 4.08
CA THR A 68 -12.54 14.09 3.92
C THR A 68 -12.49 14.53 2.45
N GLN A 69 -12.32 13.58 1.53
CA GLN A 69 -12.32 13.87 0.09
C GLN A 69 -13.67 14.39 -0.40
N LEU A 70 -14.79 13.76 -0.03
CA LEU A 70 -16.13 14.23 -0.39
C LEU A 70 -16.39 15.64 0.15
N ALA A 71 -16.10 15.88 1.42
CA ALA A 71 -16.29 17.18 2.07
C ALA A 71 -15.50 18.27 1.32
N THR A 72 -14.20 18.02 1.08
CA THR A 72 -13.33 18.95 0.35
C THR A 72 -13.83 19.23 -1.07
N ARG A 73 -14.23 18.20 -1.82
CA ARG A 73 -14.63 18.33 -3.23
C ARG A 73 -16.02 18.96 -3.41
N LEU A 74 -16.88 18.84 -2.42
CA LEU A 74 -18.22 19.44 -2.41
C LEU A 74 -18.29 20.77 -1.65
N LEU A 75 -17.16 21.25 -1.15
CA LEU A 75 -17.05 22.48 -0.33
C LEU A 75 -17.96 22.43 0.91
N LEU A 76 -17.93 21.30 1.61
CA LEU A 76 -18.63 21.06 2.87
C LEU A 76 -17.61 20.91 4.00
N ASP A 77 -18.04 21.17 5.23
CA ASP A 77 -17.30 20.74 6.41
C ASP A 77 -17.34 19.21 6.54
N GLU A 78 -16.28 18.60 7.08
CA GLU A 78 -16.27 17.15 7.31
C GLU A 78 -17.42 16.66 8.21
N SER A 79 -17.87 17.51 9.15
CA SER A 79 -19.00 17.23 10.03
C SER A 79 -20.33 17.15 9.29
N GLN A 80 -20.43 17.71 8.08
CA GLN A 80 -21.60 17.64 7.21
C GLN A 80 -21.64 16.36 6.36
N VAL A 81 -20.67 15.45 6.51
CA VAL A 81 -20.56 14.24 5.67
C VAL A 81 -20.55 12.95 6.50
N THR A 82 -21.62 12.18 6.31
CA THR A 82 -21.82 10.74 6.54
C THR A 82 -21.15 9.80 5.56
N VAL A 83 -20.11 9.02 5.88
CA VAL A 83 -19.76 7.84 5.05
C VAL A 83 -20.11 6.54 5.77
N ILE A 84 -20.90 5.69 5.12
CA ILE A 84 -21.30 4.36 5.60
C ILE A 84 -20.77 3.33 4.62
N SER A 85 -19.77 2.54 5.05
CA SER A 85 -19.25 1.40 4.29
C SER A 85 -19.84 0.10 4.82
N PRO A 86 -20.80 -0.53 4.11
CA PRO A 86 -21.41 -1.79 4.53
C PRO A 86 -20.44 -2.97 4.30
N ASP A 87 -20.96 -4.18 4.22
CA ASP A 87 -20.19 -5.32 3.72
C ASP A 87 -19.84 -5.09 2.26
N VAL A 88 -18.59 -5.39 1.91
CA VAL A 88 -18.01 -5.12 0.59
C VAL A 88 -17.61 -6.45 -0.04
N GLY A 89 -18.17 -6.75 -1.22
CA GLY A 89 -17.92 -7.98 -1.98
C GLY A 89 -16.60 -7.94 -2.74
N GLY A 90 -15.50 -7.70 -2.00
CA GLY A 90 -14.15 -7.54 -2.54
C GLY A 90 -13.86 -6.13 -3.04
N SER A 91 -12.58 -5.75 -2.96
CA SER A 91 -12.08 -4.47 -3.46
C SER A 91 -10.73 -4.63 -4.15
N PHE A 92 -9.80 -5.34 -3.49
CA PHE A 92 -8.46 -5.64 -4.00
C PHE A 92 -7.61 -4.41 -4.34
N GLY A 93 -7.97 -3.23 -3.83
CA GLY A 93 -7.33 -1.94 -4.10
C GLY A 93 -8.17 -0.99 -4.95
N GLN A 94 -9.18 -1.51 -5.68
CA GLN A 94 -9.99 -0.70 -6.60
C GLN A 94 -10.84 0.33 -5.85
N LYS A 95 -11.38 0.00 -4.66
CA LYS A 95 -12.30 0.86 -3.89
C LYS A 95 -11.58 1.70 -2.81
N ILE A 96 -10.34 2.12 -3.08
CA ILE A 96 -9.56 3.04 -2.23
C ILE A 96 -9.80 4.51 -2.64
N ALA A 97 -9.80 4.79 -3.94
CA ALA A 97 -9.95 6.15 -4.44
C ALA A 97 -11.42 6.60 -4.43
N LEU A 98 -11.65 7.90 -4.25
CA LEU A 98 -12.92 8.53 -4.62
C LEU A 98 -12.95 8.74 -6.14
N TYR A 99 -13.91 8.13 -6.82
CA TYR A 99 -14.05 8.24 -8.27
C TYR A 99 -15.04 9.33 -8.69
N ARG A 100 -14.95 9.74 -9.96
CA ARG A 100 -15.85 10.74 -10.55
C ARG A 100 -17.32 10.32 -10.45
N GLY A 101 -17.65 9.06 -10.74
CA GLY A 101 -19.03 8.55 -10.64
C GLY A 101 -19.62 8.71 -9.24
N GLU A 102 -18.84 8.38 -8.21
CA GLU A 102 -19.24 8.53 -6.80
C GLU A 102 -19.44 10.00 -6.41
N LEU A 103 -18.52 10.88 -6.83
CA LEU A 103 -18.62 12.32 -6.59
C LEU A 103 -19.84 12.93 -7.31
N THR A 104 -20.12 12.51 -8.54
CA THR A 104 -21.29 12.94 -9.31
C THR A 104 -22.59 12.54 -8.61
N VAL A 105 -22.68 11.33 -8.07
CA VAL A 105 -23.86 10.87 -7.32
C VAL A 105 -24.10 11.71 -6.07
N ALA A 106 -23.03 12.05 -5.33
CA ALA A 106 -23.13 12.93 -4.18
C ALA A 106 -23.59 14.35 -4.55
N ALA A 107 -23.06 14.91 -5.64
CA ALA A 107 -23.45 16.22 -6.16
C ALA A 107 -24.93 16.23 -6.63
N LEU A 108 -25.35 15.20 -7.37
CA LEU A 108 -26.73 15.05 -7.84
C LEU A 108 -27.72 14.93 -6.68
N ALA A 109 -27.39 14.19 -5.62
CA ALA A 109 -28.27 14.09 -4.46
C ALA A 109 -28.48 15.44 -3.77
N ARG A 110 -27.43 16.27 -3.69
CA ARG A 110 -27.50 17.63 -3.15
C ARG A 110 -28.35 18.55 -4.03
N GLU A 111 -28.12 18.52 -5.34
CA GLU A 111 -28.81 19.38 -6.30
C GLU A 111 -30.30 19.02 -6.40
N LEU A 112 -30.61 17.74 -6.58
CA LEU A 112 -31.97 17.24 -6.75
C LEU A 112 -32.74 17.16 -5.43
N ARG A 113 -32.05 17.26 -4.29
CA ARG A 113 -32.60 17.06 -2.94
C ARG A 113 -33.38 15.76 -2.80
N ARG A 114 -32.90 14.71 -3.46
CA ARG A 114 -33.49 13.36 -3.48
C ARG A 114 -32.38 12.32 -3.31
N PRO A 115 -32.68 11.15 -2.74
CA PRO A 115 -31.76 10.04 -2.76
C PRO A 115 -31.36 9.68 -4.20
N VAL A 116 -30.06 9.56 -4.46
CA VAL A 116 -29.51 9.11 -5.75
C VAL A 116 -28.68 7.87 -5.52
N ARG A 117 -28.95 6.82 -6.29
CA ARG A 117 -28.19 5.57 -6.25
C ARG A 117 -27.58 5.30 -7.62
N TRP A 118 -26.34 4.84 -7.60
CA TRP A 118 -25.64 4.36 -8.78
C TRP A 118 -24.99 3.01 -8.48
N ARG A 119 -24.96 2.16 -9.50
CA ARG A 119 -24.22 0.91 -9.50
C ARG A 119 -23.74 0.71 -10.92
N GLU A 120 -22.44 0.49 -11.07
CA GLU A 120 -21.88 0.16 -12.37
C GLU A 120 -22.12 -1.32 -12.70
N ASP A 121 -22.22 -1.62 -13.99
CA ASP A 121 -22.18 -2.98 -14.49
C ASP A 121 -20.73 -3.52 -14.58
N ARG A 122 -20.58 -4.78 -15.02
CA ARG A 122 -19.25 -5.39 -15.14
C ARG A 122 -18.42 -4.77 -16.27
N LEU A 123 -19.04 -4.36 -17.38
CA LEU A 123 -18.32 -3.79 -18.51
C LEU A 123 -17.75 -2.42 -18.15
N GLU A 124 -18.53 -1.59 -17.47
CA GLU A 124 -18.08 -0.32 -16.88
C GLU A 124 -16.94 -0.55 -15.88
N ASN A 125 -17.06 -1.57 -15.02
CA ASN A 125 -15.99 -1.91 -14.07
C ASN A 125 -14.68 -2.34 -14.77
N LEU A 126 -14.77 -3.10 -15.86
CA LEU A 126 -13.59 -3.58 -16.60
C LEU A 126 -12.94 -2.49 -17.45
N THR A 127 -13.72 -1.55 -17.98
CA THR A 127 -13.23 -0.59 -18.98
C THR A 127 -13.02 0.82 -18.43
N ALA A 128 -13.74 1.22 -17.38
CA ALA A 128 -13.84 2.61 -16.93
C ALA A 128 -13.63 2.82 -15.41
N ALA A 129 -13.44 1.76 -14.63
CA ALA A 129 -12.96 1.89 -13.25
C ALA A 129 -11.46 2.22 -13.23
N ALA A 130 -10.71 1.57 -12.35
CA ALA A 130 -9.26 1.61 -12.40
C ALA A 130 -8.70 0.27 -12.86
N ASN A 131 -7.62 0.34 -13.62
CA ASN A 131 -6.74 -0.77 -13.89
C ASN A 131 -5.51 -0.67 -12.98
N SER A 132 -4.58 -1.61 -13.10
CA SER A 132 -3.31 -1.58 -12.41
C SER A 132 -2.21 -2.11 -13.32
N ARG A 133 -0.95 -1.86 -12.91
CA ARG A 133 0.26 -2.34 -13.58
C ARG A 133 0.46 -1.65 -14.93
N GLU A 134 0.96 -2.37 -15.93
CA GLU A 134 1.49 -1.80 -17.17
C GLU A 134 2.84 -1.12 -16.93
N ASP A 135 3.75 -1.96 -16.44
CA ASP A 135 5.10 -1.61 -16.07
C ASP A 135 6.09 -2.25 -17.06
N PHE A 136 7.14 -1.51 -17.39
CA PHE A 136 8.28 -1.98 -18.16
C PHE A 136 9.55 -1.70 -17.38
N CYS A 137 10.25 -2.76 -17.00
CA CYS A 137 11.47 -2.69 -16.23
C CYS A 137 12.65 -3.19 -17.06
N ARG A 138 13.79 -2.53 -16.91
CA ARG A 138 15.08 -3.01 -17.39
C ARG A 138 16.08 -2.97 -16.24
N THR A 139 16.70 -4.10 -15.94
CA THR A 139 17.77 -4.17 -14.96
C THR A 139 19.12 -4.36 -15.64
N ARG A 140 20.16 -3.73 -15.11
CA ARG A 140 21.56 -4.02 -15.42
C ARG A 140 22.26 -4.34 -14.10
N ALA A 141 22.75 -5.57 -13.97
CA ALA A 141 23.36 -6.11 -12.77
C ALA A 141 24.84 -6.39 -13.00
N ALA A 142 25.71 -5.62 -12.35
CA ALA A 142 27.15 -5.87 -12.36
C ALA A 142 27.49 -6.98 -11.37
N VAL A 143 28.16 -8.05 -11.81
CA VAL A 143 28.45 -9.22 -10.98
C VAL A 143 29.90 -9.65 -11.09
N ASP A 144 30.40 -10.30 -10.02
CA ASP A 144 31.68 -11.01 -10.07
C ASP A 144 31.54 -12.41 -10.73
N ALA A 145 32.66 -13.14 -10.87
CA ALA A 145 32.67 -14.47 -11.48
C ALA A 145 31.91 -15.54 -10.68
N HIS A 146 31.54 -15.22 -9.44
CA HIS A 146 30.80 -16.07 -8.53
C HIS A 146 29.33 -15.62 -8.42
N GLY A 147 28.88 -14.65 -9.20
CA GLY A 147 27.49 -14.18 -9.16
C GLY A 147 27.16 -13.35 -7.92
N THR A 148 28.16 -12.82 -7.21
CA THR A 148 27.94 -11.77 -6.20
C THR A 148 27.57 -10.47 -6.92
N LEU A 149 26.50 -9.83 -6.49
CA LEU A 149 25.98 -8.59 -7.04
C LEU A 149 26.80 -7.41 -6.51
N LEU A 150 27.41 -6.67 -7.44
CA LEU A 150 28.23 -5.49 -7.15
C LEU A 150 27.40 -4.21 -7.27
N SER A 151 26.57 -4.10 -8.31
CA SER A 151 25.64 -3.00 -8.49
C SER A 151 24.38 -3.41 -9.24
N LEU A 152 23.34 -2.59 -9.09
CA LEU A 152 22.08 -2.73 -9.82
C LEU A 152 21.65 -1.36 -10.37
N THR A 153 21.29 -1.31 -11.64
CA THR A 153 20.61 -0.16 -12.25
C THR A 153 19.22 -0.58 -12.71
N LEU A 154 18.19 0.17 -12.35
CA LEU A 154 16.80 -0.05 -12.75
C LEU A 154 16.29 1.09 -13.63
N GLU A 155 15.81 0.79 -14.83
CA GLU A 155 14.90 1.67 -15.56
C GLU A 155 13.47 1.15 -15.44
N LEU A 156 12.54 2.02 -15.04
CA LEU A 156 11.13 1.69 -14.90
C LEU A 156 10.28 2.70 -15.68
N ARG A 157 9.39 2.19 -16.51
CA ARG A 157 8.37 2.98 -17.20
C ARG A 157 7.00 2.45 -16.85
N GLU A 158 6.10 3.31 -16.39
CA GLU A 158 4.72 2.95 -16.04
C GLU A 158 3.72 3.76 -16.88
N ASP A 159 2.72 3.08 -17.45
CA ASP A 159 1.57 3.72 -18.09
C ASP A 159 0.43 3.91 -17.07
N PHE A 160 0.17 5.17 -16.73
CA PHE A 160 -0.79 5.51 -15.70
C PHE A 160 -2.22 5.74 -16.22
N GLY A 161 -2.44 5.59 -17.53
CA GLY A 161 -3.71 5.97 -18.18
C GLY A 161 -3.91 7.48 -18.23
N ALA A 162 -5.16 7.91 -18.44
CA ALA A 162 -5.48 9.32 -18.69
C ALA A 162 -5.44 10.18 -17.42
N TYR A 163 -5.71 9.56 -16.26
CA TYR A 163 -5.78 10.23 -14.97
C TYR A 163 -5.17 9.35 -13.89
N CYS A 164 -4.39 9.96 -13.01
CA CYS A 164 -3.65 9.22 -11.99
C CYS A 164 -4.39 9.15 -10.65
N PHE A 165 -4.32 7.99 -10.02
CA PHE A 165 -4.26 7.90 -8.56
C PHE A 165 -3.21 8.90 -8.03
N PHE A 166 -3.58 9.68 -7.02
CA PHE A 166 -2.73 10.76 -6.52
C PHE A 166 -1.92 10.31 -5.29
N PRO A 167 -0.62 10.63 -5.21
CA PRO A 167 0.17 11.31 -6.24
C PRO A 167 0.56 10.36 -7.39
N ALA A 168 0.67 10.91 -8.60
CA ALA A 168 0.87 10.16 -9.86
C ALA A 168 2.13 9.28 -9.90
N ASN A 169 3.08 9.56 -9.00
CA ASN A 169 4.34 8.83 -8.91
C ASN A 169 4.43 7.84 -7.76
N TYR A 170 3.38 7.71 -6.96
CA TYR A 170 3.43 6.92 -5.73
C TYR A 170 3.84 5.46 -5.99
N LEU A 171 3.23 4.80 -6.98
CA LEU A 171 3.42 3.37 -7.23
C LEU A 171 4.83 3.06 -7.74
N ALA A 172 5.18 3.53 -8.94
CA ALA A 172 6.51 3.31 -9.51
C ALA A 172 7.67 3.79 -8.63
N ARG A 173 7.51 4.89 -7.87
CA ARG A 173 8.57 5.35 -6.96
C ARG A 173 8.83 4.34 -5.86
N VAL A 174 7.79 3.80 -5.23
CA VAL A 174 7.96 2.82 -4.15
C VAL A 174 8.53 1.51 -4.70
N VAL A 175 8.14 1.08 -5.90
CA VAL A 175 8.76 -0.05 -6.60
C VAL A 175 10.28 0.15 -6.70
N ALA A 176 10.71 1.29 -7.25
CA ALA A 176 12.14 1.60 -7.38
C ALA A 176 12.86 1.74 -6.03
N MET A 177 12.15 2.14 -4.97
CA MET A 177 12.72 2.23 -3.62
C MET A 177 13.00 0.86 -3.00
N ILE A 178 12.19 -0.16 -3.28
CA ILE A 178 12.27 -1.45 -2.58
C ILE A 178 12.67 -2.63 -3.49
N VAL A 179 12.96 -2.38 -4.78
CA VAL A 179 13.29 -3.43 -5.76
C VAL A 179 14.47 -4.31 -5.34
N THR A 180 15.42 -3.76 -4.58
CA THR A 180 16.61 -4.50 -4.11
C THR A 180 16.23 -5.71 -3.24
N GLY A 181 15.04 -5.70 -2.65
CA GLY A 181 14.49 -6.84 -1.92
C GLY A 181 15.40 -7.31 -0.78
N PRO A 182 15.53 -8.63 -0.56
CA PRO A 182 16.33 -9.21 0.52
C PRO A 182 17.82 -9.33 0.18
N TYR A 183 18.32 -8.63 -0.84
CA TYR A 183 19.68 -8.81 -1.35
C TYR A 183 20.61 -7.68 -0.92
N ARG A 184 21.87 -8.03 -0.63
CA ARG A 184 22.97 -7.10 -0.38
C ARG A 184 23.32 -6.36 -1.66
N ILE A 185 23.05 -5.06 -1.68
CA ILE A 185 23.40 -4.16 -2.78
C ILE A 185 23.73 -2.81 -2.16
N SER A 186 24.91 -2.26 -2.47
CA SER A 186 25.32 -0.93 -1.98
C SER A 186 25.29 0.10 -3.11
N ASP A 187 25.74 -0.29 -4.30
CA ASP A 187 25.75 0.54 -5.50
C ASP A 187 24.42 0.33 -6.26
N TYR A 188 23.52 1.32 -6.19
CA TYR A 188 22.19 1.22 -6.80
C TYR A 188 21.76 2.53 -7.47
N ALA A 189 21.21 2.45 -8.67
CA ALA A 189 20.61 3.59 -9.36
C ALA A 189 19.25 3.24 -9.98
N TYR A 190 18.38 4.24 -10.10
CA TYR A 190 17.15 4.11 -10.88
C TYR A 190 16.81 5.33 -11.73
N ASP A 191 16.10 5.08 -12.83
CA ASP A 191 15.43 6.06 -13.68
C ASP A 191 13.96 5.63 -13.86
N VAL A 192 13.05 6.38 -13.24
CA VAL A 192 11.61 6.11 -13.24
C VAL A 192 10.88 7.16 -14.06
N LYS A 193 10.15 6.71 -15.09
CA LYS A 193 9.34 7.56 -15.97
C LYS A 193 7.88 7.13 -15.95
N ILE A 194 6.97 8.09 -15.81
CA ILE A 194 5.53 7.80 -15.74
C ILE A 194 4.83 8.59 -16.84
N ALA A 195 4.14 7.89 -17.71
CA ALA A 195 3.44 8.47 -18.86
C ALA A 195 1.92 8.40 -18.68
N LEU A 196 1.24 9.38 -19.25
CA LEU A 196 -0.22 9.37 -19.43
C LEU A 196 -0.57 8.83 -20.82
N SER A 197 -1.66 8.08 -20.90
CA SER A 197 -2.17 7.50 -22.15
C SER A 197 -3.68 7.61 -22.24
N ASN A 198 -4.26 7.31 -23.40
CA ASN A 198 -5.71 7.30 -23.61
C ASN A 198 -6.38 6.01 -23.08
N LYS A 199 -6.10 5.65 -21.82
CA LYS A 199 -6.67 4.47 -21.13
C LYS A 199 -7.30 4.89 -19.79
N CYS A 200 -8.12 4.03 -19.16
CA CYS A 200 -8.62 4.28 -17.80
C CYS A 200 -7.46 4.42 -16.80
N GLY A 201 -7.66 5.08 -15.65
CA GLY A 201 -6.57 5.35 -14.70
C GLY A 201 -5.96 4.08 -14.11
N ASN A 202 -4.65 4.10 -13.83
CA ASN A 202 -3.98 3.10 -13.01
C ASN A 202 -4.19 3.42 -11.51
N ALA A 203 -4.45 2.40 -10.71
CA ALA A 203 -4.60 2.47 -9.27
C ALA A 203 -3.95 1.24 -8.59
N PRO A 204 -3.72 1.30 -7.26
CA PRO A 204 -3.17 0.18 -6.51
C PRO A 204 -4.04 -1.07 -6.65
N MET A 205 -3.44 -2.21 -7.00
CA MET A 205 -4.03 -3.55 -6.91
C MET A 205 -3.18 -4.41 -5.96
N ARG A 206 -3.82 -5.34 -5.24
CA ARG A 206 -3.23 -6.29 -4.25
C ARG A 206 -1.73 -6.49 -4.46
N ALA A 207 -0.95 -6.25 -3.39
CA ALA A 207 0.50 -6.17 -3.43
C ALA A 207 0.96 -5.21 -4.56
N PRO A 208 0.68 -3.89 -4.44
CA PRO A 208 0.93 -2.94 -5.53
C PRO A 208 2.39 -2.92 -5.99
N MET A 209 3.30 -3.30 -5.10
CA MET A 209 4.74 -3.35 -5.38
C MET A 209 5.23 -4.74 -5.78
N SER A 210 4.35 -5.73 -5.95
CA SER A 210 4.73 -7.14 -6.25
C SER A 210 5.61 -7.33 -7.48
N ILE A 211 5.64 -6.37 -8.40
CA ILE A 211 6.57 -6.39 -9.54
C ILE A 211 8.04 -6.41 -9.09
N THR A 212 8.37 -5.88 -7.91
CA THR A 212 9.74 -5.90 -7.38
C THR A 212 10.25 -7.32 -7.24
N SER A 213 9.41 -8.24 -6.77
CA SER A 213 9.73 -9.65 -6.65
C SER A 213 10.02 -10.26 -8.02
N TRP A 214 9.18 -9.98 -9.03
CA TRP A 214 9.38 -10.48 -10.39
C TRP A 214 10.69 -9.96 -11.02
N VAL A 215 10.96 -8.67 -10.88
CA VAL A 215 12.14 -8.01 -11.41
C VAL A 215 13.42 -8.50 -10.72
N MET A 216 13.44 -8.53 -9.39
CA MET A 216 14.63 -8.86 -8.64
C MET A 216 14.96 -10.35 -8.73
N GLU A 217 13.97 -11.22 -8.57
CA GLU A 217 14.17 -12.67 -8.70
C GLU A 217 14.48 -13.09 -10.13
N GLY A 218 13.85 -12.44 -11.10
CA GLY A 218 14.18 -12.62 -12.51
C GLY A 218 15.60 -12.15 -12.84
N THR A 219 16.07 -11.09 -12.19
CA THR A 219 17.47 -10.62 -12.31
C THR A 219 18.44 -11.64 -11.71
N MET A 220 18.14 -12.20 -10.54
CA MET A 220 18.95 -13.29 -9.96
C MET A 220 18.99 -14.53 -10.84
N GLU A 221 17.86 -14.88 -11.46
CA GLU A 221 17.78 -15.99 -12.42
C GLU A 221 18.60 -15.72 -13.70
N ALA A 222 18.56 -14.48 -14.20
CA ALA A 222 19.36 -14.05 -15.35
C ALA A 222 20.85 -14.12 -15.05
N ILE A 223 21.29 -13.69 -13.86
CA ILE A 223 22.68 -13.79 -13.40
C ILE A 223 23.13 -15.26 -13.37
N ALA A 224 22.33 -16.13 -12.75
CA ALA A 224 22.65 -17.56 -12.67
C ALA A 224 22.79 -18.19 -14.06
N ARG A 225 21.86 -17.87 -14.97
CA ARG A 225 21.90 -18.36 -16.34
C ARG A 225 23.12 -17.87 -17.12
N GLU A 226 23.43 -16.58 -17.03
CA GLU A 226 24.56 -15.97 -17.75
C GLU A 226 25.90 -16.55 -17.29
N LEU A 227 26.05 -16.83 -15.99
CA LEU A 227 27.27 -17.38 -15.42
C LEU A 227 27.32 -18.93 -15.41
N GLY A 228 26.24 -19.60 -15.82
CA GLY A 228 26.11 -21.06 -15.73
C GLY A 228 26.15 -21.60 -14.29
N LEU A 229 25.68 -20.80 -13.32
CA LEU A 229 25.65 -21.14 -11.90
C LEU A 229 24.29 -21.69 -11.48
N ASP A 230 24.26 -22.40 -10.36
CA ASP A 230 22.99 -22.77 -9.74
C ASP A 230 22.26 -21.50 -9.21
N PRO A 231 20.98 -21.27 -9.58
CA PRO A 231 20.22 -20.10 -9.14
C PRO A 231 19.97 -20.04 -7.62
N VAL A 232 20.06 -21.16 -6.91
CA VAL A 232 20.03 -21.20 -5.43
C VAL A 232 21.33 -20.65 -4.86
N GLU A 233 22.47 -21.02 -5.43
CA GLU A 233 23.78 -20.54 -4.97
C GLU A 233 23.96 -19.05 -5.22
N VAL A 234 23.49 -18.54 -6.36
CA VAL A 234 23.49 -17.09 -6.63
C VAL A 234 22.68 -16.35 -5.57
N ARG A 235 21.50 -16.85 -5.18
CA ARG A 235 20.70 -16.23 -4.12
C ARG A 235 21.41 -16.29 -2.77
N ARG A 236 21.90 -17.46 -2.35
CA ARG A 236 22.66 -17.63 -1.09
C ARG A 236 23.81 -16.63 -0.94
N ARG A 237 24.55 -16.39 -2.03
CA ARG A 237 25.66 -15.44 -2.07
C ARG A 237 25.26 -13.98 -1.95
N ASN A 238 24.00 -13.64 -2.16
CA ASN A 238 23.52 -12.25 -2.18
C ASN A 238 22.51 -11.94 -1.07
N LEU A 239 21.88 -12.92 -0.44
CA LEU A 239 20.89 -12.67 0.62
C LEU A 239 21.53 -11.99 1.84
N ILE A 240 20.87 -10.97 2.37
CA ILE A 240 21.25 -10.31 3.63
C ILE A 240 21.34 -11.36 4.74
N ALA A 241 22.48 -11.40 5.42
CA ALA A 241 22.75 -12.34 6.49
C ALA A 241 22.27 -11.79 7.85
N PRO A 242 21.90 -12.65 8.81
CA PRO A 242 21.40 -12.20 10.11
C PRO A 242 22.34 -11.25 10.88
N HIS A 243 23.66 -11.46 10.76
CA HIS A 243 24.66 -10.61 11.42
C HIS A 243 24.81 -9.21 10.81
N GLU A 244 24.18 -8.96 9.66
CA GLU A 244 24.17 -7.65 8.98
C GLU A 244 22.97 -6.80 9.40
N LEU A 245 22.05 -7.35 10.20
CA LEU A 245 20.91 -6.61 10.72
C LEU A 245 21.34 -5.73 11.91
N PRO A 246 20.88 -4.46 11.99
CA PRO A 246 19.97 -3.80 11.07
C PRO A 246 20.65 -3.42 9.73
N TYR A 247 20.05 -3.83 8.61
CA TYR A 247 20.56 -3.51 7.28
C TYR A 247 19.89 -2.26 6.72
N ARG A 248 20.68 -1.33 6.19
CA ARG A 248 20.15 -0.13 5.52
C ARG A 248 20.26 -0.29 4.01
N THR A 249 19.12 -0.34 3.34
CA THR A 249 19.06 -0.39 1.87
C THR A 249 19.65 0.89 1.25
N PRO A 250 20.12 0.85 -0.01
CA PRO A 250 20.65 2.03 -0.71
C PRO A 250 19.69 3.22 -0.75
N THR A 251 18.39 2.94 -0.76
CA THR A 251 17.30 3.93 -0.81
C THR A 251 16.90 4.43 0.58
N GLY A 252 17.50 3.88 1.64
CA GLY A 252 17.44 4.37 3.01
C GLY A 252 16.45 3.66 3.94
N GLU A 253 15.74 2.63 3.45
CA GLU A 253 14.90 1.77 4.30
C GLU A 253 15.77 0.94 5.24
N ARG A 254 15.31 0.80 6.49
CA ARG A 254 16.00 0.03 7.54
C ARG A 254 15.28 -1.30 7.75
N LEU A 255 15.97 -2.39 7.50
CA LEU A 255 15.51 -3.76 7.72
C LEU A 255 16.09 -4.23 9.06
N GLU A 256 15.22 -4.58 10.00
CA GLU A 256 15.61 -4.84 11.39
C GLU A 256 15.38 -6.29 11.81
N ASP A 257 14.23 -6.84 11.42
CA ASP A 257 13.78 -8.17 11.84
C ASP A 257 13.21 -8.91 10.62
N ILE A 258 14.13 -9.48 9.83
CA ILE A 258 13.81 -10.25 8.62
C ILE A 258 14.64 -11.53 8.59
N THR A 259 14.08 -12.61 8.02
CA THR A 259 14.73 -13.93 7.97
C THR A 259 14.80 -14.49 6.54
N PRO A 260 15.32 -13.74 5.56
CA PRO A 260 15.26 -14.13 4.15
C PRO A 260 16.06 -15.40 3.85
N GLY A 261 17.22 -15.59 4.49
CA GLY A 261 18.04 -16.80 4.36
C GLY A 261 17.37 -18.03 4.97
N GLU A 262 16.88 -17.92 6.21
CA GLU A 262 16.21 -19.04 6.90
C GLU A 262 14.93 -19.47 6.18
N THR A 263 14.13 -18.50 5.71
CA THR A 263 12.92 -18.76 4.92
C THR A 263 13.27 -19.46 3.62
N PHE A 264 14.31 -19.00 2.93
CA PHE A 264 14.77 -19.60 1.67
C PHE A 264 15.22 -21.05 1.88
N GLU A 265 16.08 -21.32 2.86
CA GLU A 265 16.51 -22.67 3.20
C GLU A 265 15.37 -23.59 3.67
N GLY A 266 14.41 -23.04 4.42
CA GLY A 266 13.20 -23.74 4.84
C GLY A 266 12.38 -24.22 3.64
N VAL A 267 12.18 -23.37 2.65
CA VAL A 267 11.48 -23.72 1.40
C VAL A 267 12.24 -24.78 0.62
N LEU A 268 13.56 -24.63 0.44
CA LEU A 268 14.38 -25.60 -0.31
C LEU A 268 14.33 -27.01 0.29
N ARG A 269 14.33 -27.12 1.62
CA ARG A 269 14.12 -28.40 2.33
C ARG A 269 12.71 -28.95 2.10
N ALA A 270 11.69 -28.09 2.24
CA ALA A 270 10.30 -28.51 2.11
C ALA A 270 9.94 -29.05 0.72
N ILE A 271 10.58 -28.52 -0.33
CA ILE A 271 10.34 -28.96 -1.72
C ILE A 271 11.30 -30.07 -2.20
N ASP A 272 12.28 -30.44 -1.38
CA ASP A 272 13.41 -31.29 -1.75
C ASP A 272 14.06 -30.85 -3.08
N TYR A 273 14.78 -29.73 -3.01
CA TYR A 273 15.36 -29.08 -4.18
C TYR A 273 16.24 -30.03 -5.02
N GLU A 274 17.07 -30.86 -4.37
CA GLU A 274 17.94 -31.81 -5.06
C GLU A 274 17.14 -32.91 -5.77
N ALA A 275 16.14 -33.49 -5.10
CA ALA A 275 15.23 -34.43 -5.74
C ALA A 275 14.48 -33.81 -6.91
N PHE A 276 14.05 -32.55 -6.79
CA PHE A 276 13.44 -31.82 -7.90
C PHE A 276 14.40 -31.69 -9.09
N ARG A 277 15.68 -31.35 -8.85
CA ARG A 277 16.69 -31.21 -9.92
C ARG A 277 16.97 -32.52 -10.63
N MET A 278 17.03 -33.64 -9.90
CA MET A 278 17.12 -34.97 -10.52
C MET A 278 15.89 -35.26 -11.40
N ARG A 279 14.68 -35.04 -10.86
CA ARG A 279 13.42 -35.22 -11.60
C ARG A 279 13.35 -34.34 -12.85
N GLN A 280 13.86 -33.12 -12.78
CA GLN A 280 13.91 -32.19 -13.91
C GLN A 280 14.79 -32.72 -15.05
N ARG A 281 15.97 -33.28 -14.73
CA ARG A 281 16.88 -33.89 -15.72
C ARG A 281 16.24 -35.11 -16.39
N ASP A 282 15.64 -36.00 -15.60
CA ASP A 282 14.94 -37.18 -16.12
C ASP A 282 13.76 -36.82 -17.02
N ALA A 283 12.98 -35.81 -16.62
CA ALA A 283 11.87 -35.31 -17.44
C ALA A 283 12.37 -34.76 -18.79
N ARG A 284 13.51 -34.05 -18.80
CA ARG A 284 14.10 -33.50 -20.02
C ARG A 284 14.50 -34.59 -21.01
N MET A 285 15.03 -35.71 -20.53
CA MET A 285 15.37 -36.89 -21.35
C MET A 285 14.14 -37.56 -21.96
N ARG A 286 12.98 -37.41 -21.33
CA ARG A 286 11.68 -37.89 -21.83
C ARG A 286 10.91 -36.85 -22.67
N GLY A 287 11.53 -35.72 -23.02
CA GLY A 287 10.89 -34.65 -23.80
C GLY A 287 9.94 -33.75 -23.00
N HIS A 288 9.94 -33.82 -21.67
CA HIS A 288 9.14 -32.95 -20.80
C HIS A 288 9.99 -31.82 -20.20
N TYR A 289 9.44 -30.61 -20.15
CA TYR A 289 10.08 -29.44 -19.54
C TYR A 289 9.45 -29.13 -18.19
N LEU A 290 10.18 -29.40 -17.10
CA LEU A 290 9.78 -29.02 -15.75
C LEU A 290 10.49 -27.74 -15.33
N GLY A 291 9.75 -26.76 -14.82
CA GLY A 291 10.29 -25.52 -14.27
C GLY A 291 10.11 -25.45 -12.75
N LEU A 292 11.06 -24.83 -12.07
CA LEU A 292 10.96 -24.43 -10.67
C LEU A 292 11.16 -22.93 -10.57
N GLY A 293 10.18 -22.23 -10.02
CA GLY A 293 10.27 -20.80 -9.70
C GLY A 293 10.52 -20.63 -8.21
N LEU A 294 11.54 -19.84 -7.88
CA LEU A 294 11.82 -19.41 -6.51
C LEU A 294 11.62 -17.90 -6.44
N CYS A 295 11.05 -17.42 -5.33
CA CYS A 295 10.77 -16.02 -5.12
C CYS A 295 10.97 -15.65 -3.65
N ASN A 296 12.02 -14.87 -3.35
CA ASN A 296 12.28 -14.37 -2.01
C ASN A 296 11.88 -12.90 -1.90
N VAL A 297 11.06 -12.56 -0.91
CA VAL A 297 10.43 -11.23 -0.82
C VAL A 297 10.48 -10.71 0.60
N VAL A 298 10.88 -9.45 0.73
CA VAL A 298 10.63 -8.64 1.93
C VAL A 298 9.62 -7.58 1.54
N GLU A 299 8.42 -7.66 2.09
CA GLU A 299 7.32 -6.75 1.78
C GLU A 299 7.07 -5.77 2.95
N PRO A 300 7.09 -4.45 2.70
CA PRO A 300 6.58 -3.48 3.65
C PRO A 300 5.06 -3.63 3.82
N THR A 301 4.60 -4.03 5.01
CA THR A 301 3.18 -4.35 5.25
C THR A 301 2.35 -3.19 5.79
N THR A 302 2.96 -2.26 6.53
CA THR A 302 2.26 -1.11 7.13
C THR A 302 2.95 0.21 6.85
N TYR A 303 2.18 1.16 6.33
CA TYR A 303 2.64 2.51 6.04
C TYR A 303 2.24 3.48 7.16
N GLY A 304 3.12 3.65 8.12
CA GLY A 304 2.95 4.61 9.21
C GLY A 304 3.23 6.06 8.81
N SER A 305 3.08 6.97 9.77
CA SER A 305 3.31 8.41 9.58
C SER A 305 4.70 8.77 9.04
N ARG A 306 5.74 7.99 9.37
CA ARG A 306 7.09 8.15 8.82
C ARG A 306 7.12 7.98 7.30
N PHE A 307 6.43 6.95 6.79
CA PHE A 307 6.33 6.68 5.36
C PHE A 307 5.53 7.77 4.64
N TYR A 308 4.39 8.21 5.22
CA TYR A 308 3.59 9.30 4.65
C TYR A 308 4.43 10.57 4.46
N LYS A 309 5.21 10.94 5.49
CA LYS A 309 6.12 12.10 5.44
C LYS A 309 7.21 11.93 4.37
N ALA A 310 7.88 10.77 4.31
CA ALA A 310 8.94 10.51 3.33
C ALA A 310 8.43 10.47 1.88
N SER A 311 7.20 10.00 1.68
CA SER A 311 6.53 9.90 0.38
C SER A 311 5.87 11.21 -0.07
N GLY A 312 5.83 12.24 0.79
CA GLY A 312 5.14 13.50 0.50
C GLY A 312 3.62 13.39 0.47
N ILE A 313 3.04 12.36 1.10
CA ILE A 313 1.59 12.15 1.18
C ILE A 313 1.04 13.04 2.30
N PRO A 314 0.08 13.94 2.02
CA PRO A 314 -0.54 14.76 3.04
C PRO A 314 -1.24 13.92 4.13
N GLY A 315 -1.07 14.31 5.39
CA GLY A 315 -1.69 13.64 6.54
C GLY A 315 -0.74 12.73 7.32
N SER A 316 -1.30 11.82 8.11
CA SER A 316 -0.57 10.88 8.96
C SER A 316 -1.10 9.46 8.76
N GLY A 317 -0.20 8.50 8.54
CA GLY A 317 -0.51 7.07 8.62
C GLY A 317 -0.70 6.69 10.08
N HIS A 318 -1.95 6.71 10.54
CA HIS A 318 -2.37 6.30 11.88
C HIS A 318 -3.70 5.55 11.79
N GLU A 319 -3.93 4.67 12.75
CA GLU A 319 -5.16 3.90 12.92
C GLU A 319 -5.62 4.04 14.38
N ALA A 320 -6.92 4.01 14.61
CA ALA A 320 -7.52 4.17 15.93
C ALA A 320 -8.49 3.01 16.23
N SER A 321 -8.45 2.55 17.47
CA SER A 321 -9.39 1.58 18.02
C SER A 321 -10.05 2.14 19.28
N TRP A 322 -11.37 1.97 19.39
CA TRP A 322 -12.15 2.28 20.58
C TRP A 322 -12.73 1.00 21.15
N VAL A 323 -12.40 0.69 22.40
CA VAL A 323 -12.93 -0.48 23.11
C VAL A 323 -13.78 0.01 24.27
N ARG A 324 -14.97 -0.55 24.43
CA ARG A 324 -15.86 -0.26 25.55
C ARG A 324 -16.43 -1.55 26.14
N ILE A 325 -16.12 -1.78 27.40
CA ILE A 325 -16.72 -2.84 28.22
C ILE A 325 -18.03 -2.31 28.78
N GLU A 326 -19.13 -2.97 28.46
CA GLU A 326 -20.46 -2.64 28.98
C GLU A 326 -20.62 -3.21 30.41
N PRO A 327 -21.52 -2.65 31.24
CA PRO A 327 -21.75 -3.16 32.60
C PRO A 327 -22.06 -4.66 32.69
N GLY A 328 -22.62 -5.26 31.63
CA GLY A 328 -22.88 -6.70 31.55
C GLY A 328 -21.69 -7.55 31.07
N GLY A 329 -20.47 -6.99 31.00
CA GLY A 329 -19.26 -7.67 30.54
C GLY A 329 -19.09 -7.76 29.02
N MET A 330 -20.08 -7.31 28.24
CA MET A 330 -19.99 -7.29 26.77
C MET A 330 -18.96 -6.28 26.28
N VAL A 331 -18.04 -6.70 25.42
CA VAL A 331 -17.04 -5.83 24.79
C VAL A 331 -17.56 -5.32 23.44
N ASN A 332 -17.54 -4.00 23.23
CA ASN A 332 -17.73 -3.37 21.92
C ASN A 332 -16.41 -2.75 21.48
N ALA A 333 -15.83 -3.26 20.40
CA ALA A 333 -14.68 -2.67 19.73
C ALA A 333 -15.10 -1.95 18.44
N SER A 334 -14.41 -0.86 18.10
CA SER A 334 -14.57 -0.13 16.84
C SER A 334 -13.19 0.27 16.33
N VAL A 335 -12.93 0.07 15.05
CA VAL A 335 -11.64 0.36 14.40
C VAL A 335 -11.86 1.20 13.15
N GLY A 336 -10.85 1.92 12.69
CA GLY A 336 -10.92 2.71 11.45
C GLY A 336 -10.77 1.90 10.15
N LEU A 337 -10.43 0.60 10.27
CA LEU A 337 -10.25 -0.33 9.15
C LEU A 337 -11.57 -0.66 8.44
N GLY A 338 -11.57 -0.58 7.11
CA GLY A 338 -12.69 -1.02 6.25
C GLY A 338 -12.51 -2.46 5.76
N PRO A 339 -13.31 -3.44 6.24
CA PRO A 339 -13.25 -4.81 5.72
C PRO A 339 -13.86 -4.90 4.32
N SER A 340 -13.24 -5.75 3.52
CA SER A 340 -13.63 -6.16 2.17
C SER A 340 -13.38 -7.67 1.97
N GLY A 341 -13.52 -8.46 3.03
CA GLY A 341 -13.38 -9.93 3.03
C GLY A 341 -12.15 -10.50 3.76
N GLN A 342 -11.28 -9.66 4.34
CA GLN A 342 -10.03 -10.09 5.00
C GLN A 342 -10.19 -10.56 6.46
N GLY A 343 -11.42 -10.73 6.94
CA GLY A 343 -11.67 -11.36 8.25
C GLY A 343 -11.40 -10.50 9.48
N TYR A 344 -11.35 -9.16 9.38
CA TYR A 344 -11.07 -8.30 10.55
C TYR A 344 -12.04 -8.49 11.73
N GLU A 345 -13.29 -8.85 11.46
CA GLU A 345 -14.27 -9.10 12.53
C GLU A 345 -13.99 -10.41 13.28
N GLY A 346 -13.36 -11.39 12.61
CA GLY A 346 -12.87 -12.62 13.24
C GLY A 346 -11.54 -12.39 13.96
N CYS A 347 -10.49 -12.00 13.23
CA CYS A 347 -9.15 -11.81 13.82
C CYS A 347 -9.10 -10.69 14.87
N GLY A 348 -9.96 -9.67 14.75
CA GLY A 348 -10.06 -8.60 15.73
C GLY A 348 -10.71 -9.07 17.04
N ALA A 349 -11.56 -10.09 16.99
CA ALA A 349 -12.10 -10.71 18.20
C ALA A 349 -11.00 -11.49 18.94
N ASP A 350 -10.25 -12.33 18.21
CA ASP A 350 -9.19 -13.18 18.76
C ASP A 350 -8.09 -12.36 19.49
N ARG A 351 -7.64 -11.24 18.91
CA ARG A 351 -6.59 -10.40 19.53
C ARG A 351 -7.03 -9.65 20.79
N HIS A 352 -8.32 -9.43 20.98
CA HIS A 352 -8.81 -8.78 22.20
C HIS A 352 -8.97 -9.76 23.36
N ASP A 353 -9.17 -11.04 23.07
CA ASP A 353 -9.17 -12.10 24.08
C ASP A 353 -7.77 -12.33 24.67
N ASP A 354 -6.69 -12.09 23.90
CA ASP A 354 -5.30 -12.20 24.37
C ASP A 354 -4.84 -11.07 25.32
N ILE A 355 -5.58 -9.96 25.40
CA ILE A 355 -5.21 -8.81 26.25
C ILE A 355 -5.67 -9.00 27.71
N GLU A 356 -6.61 -9.92 27.97
CA GLU A 356 -6.96 -10.33 29.33
C GLU A 356 -7.07 -11.87 29.44
N PRO A 357 -6.07 -12.56 30.02
CA PRO A 357 -6.19 -13.98 30.32
C PRO A 357 -7.22 -14.18 31.44
N GLY A 358 -8.49 -14.34 31.08
CA GLY A 358 -9.58 -14.56 32.04
C GLY A 358 -10.99 -14.50 31.47
N ALA A 359 -11.21 -13.85 30.33
CA ALA A 359 -12.53 -13.77 29.68
C ALA A 359 -12.81 -15.02 28.83
N ARG A 360 -12.98 -16.19 29.47
CA ARG A 360 -13.42 -17.40 28.76
C ARG A 360 -14.80 -17.20 28.11
N GLU A 361 -14.84 -17.41 26.80
CA GLU A 361 -16.00 -17.72 25.95
C GLU A 361 -17.32 -17.02 26.35
N ARG A 362 -17.38 -15.69 26.26
CA ARG A 362 -18.67 -14.99 26.20
C ARG A 362 -18.67 -13.93 25.12
N ALA A 363 -19.10 -14.39 23.93
CA ALA A 363 -19.65 -13.62 22.81
C ALA A 363 -19.07 -12.20 22.65
N LEU A 364 -17.80 -12.10 22.25
CA LEU A 364 -17.28 -10.84 21.72
C LEU A 364 -18.05 -10.52 20.43
N ARG A 365 -18.97 -9.56 20.49
CA ARG A 365 -19.68 -9.08 19.30
C ARG A 365 -18.95 -7.85 18.80
N VAL A 366 -18.05 -8.05 17.84
CA VAL A 366 -17.49 -6.95 17.03
C VAL A 366 -18.64 -6.35 16.23
N ARG A 367 -19.38 -5.41 16.83
CA ARG A 367 -20.42 -4.67 16.14
C ARG A 367 -19.80 -3.47 15.46
N ARG A 368 -19.80 -3.47 14.13
CA ARG A 368 -19.80 -2.23 13.35
C ARG A 368 -20.99 -1.40 13.83
N ARG A 369 -20.72 -0.35 14.61
CA ARG A 369 -21.68 0.74 14.74
C ARG A 369 -21.09 1.91 13.98
N PRO A 370 -21.77 2.47 12.97
CA PRO A 370 -21.55 3.86 12.62
C PRO A 370 -22.00 4.71 13.83
N ARG A 371 -21.19 4.78 14.89
CA ARG A 371 -21.47 5.68 16.00
C ARG A 371 -21.00 7.07 15.58
N TYR A 372 -21.96 7.80 15.05
CA TYR A 372 -22.06 9.24 15.27
C TYR A 372 -21.97 9.53 16.77
N ARG A 373 -20.85 10.11 17.19
CA ARG A 373 -20.81 11.15 18.21
C ARG A 373 -19.65 12.08 17.86
N ASP A 374 -20.01 13.28 17.44
CA ASP A 374 -19.15 14.44 17.43
C ASP A 374 -18.52 14.63 18.81
N ALA A 375 -17.19 14.57 18.88
CA ALA A 375 -16.40 15.15 19.95
C ALA A 375 -14.93 15.29 19.52
N ARG A 376 -14.67 16.01 18.41
CA ARG A 376 -13.41 16.78 18.33
C ARG A 376 -13.71 18.17 18.91
N ARG A 377 -13.35 18.40 20.17
CA ARG A 377 -13.15 19.77 20.68
C ARG A 377 -11.87 20.32 20.02
N PRO A 378 -11.90 21.46 19.31
CA PRO A 378 -10.69 22.06 18.78
C PRO A 378 -9.97 22.80 19.91
N GLY A 379 -8.91 22.17 20.44
CA GLY A 379 -7.92 22.83 21.28
C GLY A 379 -6.57 22.72 20.60
N ILE A 380 -6.20 23.74 19.83
CA ILE A 380 -4.84 24.29 19.62
C ILE A 380 -5.00 25.36 18.53
N GLY A 381 -5.27 26.58 18.97
CA GLY A 381 -5.20 27.76 18.12
C GLY A 381 -3.75 28.08 17.81
N ARG A 382 -3.40 28.20 16.52
CA ARG A 382 -2.26 29.02 16.10
C ARG A 382 -2.80 30.29 15.43
N ARG A 383 -3.15 31.29 16.24
CA ARG A 383 -3.30 32.66 15.75
C ARG A 383 -1.90 33.30 15.68
N ARG A 384 -1.42 33.55 14.46
CA ARG A 384 -0.48 34.64 14.21
C ARG A 384 -1.30 35.91 14.02
N GLY A 385 -1.14 36.87 14.91
CA GLY A 385 -1.72 38.21 14.79
C GLY A 385 -1.04 39.13 15.80
N ARG A 386 -0.16 40.00 15.29
CA ARG A 386 0.40 41.13 16.05
C ARG A 386 -0.71 42.16 16.30
N ALA A 387 -0.86 42.65 17.53
CA ALA A 387 -1.05 44.07 17.84
C ALA A 387 -1.22 44.28 19.36
N ARG A 388 -0.29 45.09 19.91
CA ARG A 388 -0.40 46.15 20.93
C ARG A 388 -1.29 45.94 22.16
N GLY A 389 -0.70 46.29 23.30
CA GLY A 389 -1.25 46.07 24.63
C GLY A 389 -2.28 47.10 25.08
N GLN A 390 -2.85 46.81 26.23
CA GLN A 390 -3.11 47.78 27.29
C GLN A 390 -3.42 46.98 28.56
N ILE A 391 -2.59 47.21 29.57
CA ILE A 391 -2.85 46.83 30.95
C ILE A 391 -3.81 47.90 31.47
N VAL A 392 -4.98 47.49 31.97
CA VAL A 392 -5.79 48.33 32.85
C VAL A 392 -6.13 47.49 34.08
N ASP A 393 -5.49 47.86 35.17
CA ASP A 393 -5.80 47.50 36.54
C ASP A 393 -6.95 48.38 37.03
N HIS A 394 -8.00 47.78 37.61
CA HIS A 394 -8.86 48.43 38.59
C HIS A 394 -9.36 47.43 39.64
N GLY A 395 -8.51 47.24 40.65
CA GLY A 395 -8.81 47.36 42.07
C GLY A 395 -10.24 47.32 42.62
N ARG A 396 -10.37 46.53 43.72
CA ARG A 396 -11.15 46.77 44.96
C ARG A 396 -12.70 46.69 44.81
N ARG A 397 -13.47 45.99 45.64
CA ARG A 397 -13.41 45.82 47.11
C ARG A 397 -14.47 44.77 47.54
N ARG A 398 -14.14 44.02 48.60
CA ARG A 398 -14.98 43.58 49.75
C ARG A 398 -16.25 42.76 49.53
N GLY A 399 -16.24 41.56 50.12
CA GLY A 399 -16.93 41.36 51.40
C GLY A 399 -17.96 40.22 51.46
N GLY A 400 -17.87 39.43 52.53
CA GLY A 400 -18.99 38.67 53.10
C GLY A 400 -18.95 37.17 52.84
N GLY A 401 -18.62 36.40 53.89
CA GLY A 401 -18.68 34.95 53.87
C GLY A 401 -20.09 34.40 54.04
N ALA A 402 -20.31 33.25 53.43
CA ALA A 402 -20.90 32.01 53.97
C ALA A 402 -20.78 30.96 52.86
#